data_AF-A0A9E5R9G7-F1
#
_entry.id   AF-A0A9E5R9G7-F1
#
_cell.length_a   1.000
_cell.length_b   1.000
_cell.length_c   1.000
_cell.angle_alpha   90.00
_cell.angle_beta   90.00
_cell.angle_gamma   90.00
#
_symmetry.space_group_name_H-M   'P 1'
#
loop_
_entity.id
_entity.type
_entity.pdbx_description
1 polymer ?
#
loop_
_entity_poly.entity_id
_entity_poly.type
_entity_poly.pdbx_seq_one_letter_code
_entity_poly.pdbx_strand_id
1 'polypeptide(L)'
;MGAVAGPMLSNEDLWELRQLVEQVGSQHLGVYPATMSGWEVVQQVGVARGSNFSDMGADTTVLVIASDLEEEAPIWWLRTKSAVERGATLITLNTRDTRLDHIYNEKKPLNRYALRYAYGQAVEAVNYLVAKLLEGNSLDAALESRATRLADLRQQSKAGAARPDYDARLERLATCENLVVIVGAEGLSLDQHADLMRAVGNLLVVTGHVGRPNNGLTPVGW
;
A
#
# COMPACT_ATOMS: atom_id res chain seq x y z
N MET A 1 -23.65 26.46 5.10
CA MET A 1 -22.54 26.43 6.09
C MET A 1 -21.68 25.21 5.81
N GLY A 2 -20.39 25.23 6.09
CA GLY A 2 -19.51 24.06 5.99
C GLY A 2 -18.39 24.18 7.01
N ALA A 3 -17.75 23.06 7.35
CA ALA A 3 -16.63 23.05 8.28
C ALA A 3 -15.42 22.37 7.67
N VAL A 4 -14.24 22.86 8.04
CA VAL A 4 -12.95 22.26 7.70
C VAL A 4 -12.21 21.99 9.01
N ALA A 5 -11.71 20.77 9.17
CA ALA A 5 -10.97 20.34 10.36
C ALA A 5 -9.62 19.72 9.99
N GLY A 6 -8.67 19.78 10.91
CA GLY A 6 -7.37 19.14 10.76
C GLY A 6 -7.21 17.91 11.67
N PRO A 7 -6.15 17.13 11.44
CA PRO A 7 -5.91 15.87 12.16
C PRO A 7 -5.55 16.06 13.65
N MET A 8 -5.28 17.29 14.09
CA MET A 8 -4.92 17.61 15.48
C MET A 8 -6.11 17.67 16.43
N LEU A 9 -7.35 17.66 15.91
CA LEU A 9 -8.55 17.62 16.74
C LEU A 9 -8.80 16.22 17.29
N SER A 10 -9.36 16.15 18.50
CA SER A 10 -9.78 14.87 19.08
C SER A 10 -10.95 14.27 18.29
N ASN A 11 -11.16 12.95 18.44
CA ASN A 11 -12.31 12.30 17.82
C ASN A 11 -13.63 12.87 18.36
N GLU A 12 -13.65 13.28 19.62
CA GLU A 12 -14.78 13.94 20.29
C GLU A 12 -15.05 15.32 19.66
N ASP A 13 -14.02 16.15 19.47
CA ASP A 13 -14.18 17.48 18.83
C ASP A 13 -14.64 17.35 17.38
N LEU A 14 -14.10 16.39 16.63
CA LEU A 14 -14.53 16.09 15.27
C LEU A 14 -15.99 15.62 15.23
N TRP A 15 -16.42 14.85 16.22
CA TRP A 15 -17.81 14.42 16.36
C TRP A 15 -18.73 15.62 16.65
N GLU A 16 -18.38 16.47 17.60
CA GLU A 16 -19.18 17.67 17.92
C GLU A 16 -19.26 18.64 16.74
N LEU A 17 -18.16 18.85 16.02
CA LEU A 17 -18.13 19.67 14.81
C LEU A 17 -19.08 19.13 13.74
N ARG A 18 -19.09 17.81 13.54
CA ARG A 18 -20.03 17.15 12.64
C ARG A 18 -21.48 17.39 13.07
N GLN A 19 -21.79 17.18 14.35
CA GLN A 19 -23.13 17.37 14.89
C GLN A 19 -23.61 18.81 14.69
N LEU A 20 -22.75 19.81 14.92
CA LEU A 20 -23.06 21.22 14.68
C LEU A 20 -23.40 21.51 13.20
N VAL A 21 -22.60 20.98 12.27
CA VAL A 21 -22.81 21.17 10.82
C VAL A 21 -24.12 20.51 10.36
N GLU A 22 -24.43 19.32 10.89
CA GLU A 22 -25.67 18.59 10.59
C GLU A 22 -26.90 19.31 11.19
N GLN A 23 -26.80 19.87 12.39
CA GLN A 23 -27.90 20.60 13.06
C GLN A 23 -28.35 21.85 12.30
N VAL A 24 -27.43 22.51 11.58
CA VAL A 24 -27.76 23.65 10.70
C VAL A 24 -28.18 23.24 9.29
N GLY A 25 -28.43 21.93 9.07
CA GLY A 25 -28.93 21.38 7.81
C GLY A 25 -27.88 21.26 6.71
N SER A 26 -26.59 21.17 7.06
CA SER A 26 -25.50 20.99 6.09
C SER A 26 -24.80 19.65 6.26
N GLN A 27 -24.13 19.21 5.19
CA GLN A 27 -23.27 18.01 5.18
C GLN A 27 -21.87 18.32 4.63
N HIS A 28 -21.53 19.60 4.44
CA HIS A 28 -20.26 20.03 3.88
C HIS A 28 -19.15 19.97 4.94
N LEU A 29 -18.47 18.83 5.01
CA LEU A 29 -17.30 18.59 5.83
C LEU A 29 -16.06 18.44 4.95
N GLY A 30 -15.00 19.15 5.30
CA GLY A 30 -13.69 19.07 4.66
C GLY A 30 -12.60 18.76 5.68
N VAL A 31 -11.52 18.15 5.21
CA VAL A 31 -10.28 17.96 5.98
C VAL A 31 -9.19 18.85 5.39
N TYR A 32 -8.41 19.50 6.25
CA TYR A 32 -7.22 20.22 5.85
C TYR A 32 -6.07 20.04 6.87
N PRO A 33 -4.86 19.66 6.43
CA PRO A 33 -4.51 19.31 5.05
C PRO A 33 -5.10 17.95 4.66
N ALA A 34 -5.58 17.84 3.41
CA ALA A 34 -5.97 16.55 2.84
C ALA A 34 -4.73 15.92 2.20
N THR A 35 -4.12 14.97 2.90
CA THR A 35 -2.89 14.28 2.48
C THR A 35 -3.16 12.88 1.92
N MET A 36 -4.35 12.31 2.18
CA MET A 36 -4.72 10.95 1.78
C MET A 36 -6.17 10.83 1.32
N SER A 37 -6.44 9.79 0.53
CA SER A 37 -7.75 9.45 -0.05
C SER A 37 -7.87 7.92 -0.27
N GLY A 38 -9.02 7.43 -0.72
CA GLY A 38 -9.20 5.99 -1.01
C GLY A 38 -9.41 5.12 0.25
N TRP A 39 -9.89 5.72 1.34
CA TRP A 39 -10.09 5.04 2.63
C TRP A 39 -11.11 3.90 2.55
N GLU A 40 -12.04 3.96 1.59
CA GLU A 40 -12.99 2.89 1.30
C GLU A 40 -12.30 1.56 0.94
N VAL A 41 -11.09 1.62 0.38
CA VAL A 41 -10.31 0.41 0.06
C VAL A 41 -9.72 -0.20 1.34
N VAL A 42 -9.27 0.61 2.29
CA VAL A 42 -8.74 0.15 3.59
C VAL A 42 -9.80 -0.61 4.38
N GLN A 43 -11.06 -0.19 4.29
CA GLN A 43 -12.16 -0.92 4.94
C GLN A 43 -12.36 -2.34 4.38
N GLN A 44 -11.92 -2.60 3.14
CA GLN A 44 -12.06 -3.89 2.46
C GLN A 44 -10.83 -4.79 2.62
N VAL A 45 -9.63 -4.20 2.51
CA VAL A 45 -8.36 -4.94 2.43
C VAL A 45 -7.31 -4.49 3.44
N GLY A 46 -7.70 -3.67 4.42
CA GLY A 46 -6.80 -3.20 5.47
C GLY A 46 -6.16 -4.35 6.25
N VAL A 47 -5.02 -4.08 6.88
CA VAL A 47 -4.31 -5.07 7.69
C VAL A 47 -5.26 -5.70 8.72
N ALA A 48 -5.42 -7.03 8.66
CA ALA A 48 -6.44 -7.72 9.44
C ALA A 48 -6.16 -7.67 10.95
N ARG A 49 -7.22 -7.85 11.74
CA ARG A 49 -7.11 -7.96 13.20
C ARG A 49 -6.19 -9.12 13.60
N GLY A 50 -5.37 -8.90 14.62
CA GLY A 50 -4.40 -9.89 15.12
C GLY A 50 -3.04 -9.83 14.41
N SER A 51 -2.86 -8.94 13.43
CA SER A 51 -1.55 -8.70 12.82
C SER A 51 -0.57 -8.05 13.79
N ASN A 52 0.68 -8.50 13.79
CA ASN A 52 1.72 -7.97 14.65
C ASN A 52 3.06 -7.86 13.92
N PHE A 53 3.50 -6.63 13.68
CA PHE A 53 4.77 -6.35 13.02
C PHE A 53 5.99 -6.77 13.84
N SER A 54 5.84 -7.01 15.15
CA SER A 54 6.93 -7.54 15.98
C SER A 54 7.23 -9.01 15.71
N ASP A 55 6.28 -9.75 15.14
CA ASP A 55 6.41 -11.20 14.92
C ASP A 55 6.79 -11.53 13.47
N MET A 56 6.67 -10.58 12.56
CA MET A 56 6.97 -10.76 11.13
C MET A 56 8.44 -11.14 10.89
N GLY A 57 8.67 -12.16 10.05
CA GLY A 57 9.99 -12.71 9.72
C GLY A 57 10.04 -13.19 8.27
N ALA A 58 10.76 -14.29 8.02
CA ALA A 58 11.07 -14.77 6.66
C ALA A 58 9.87 -15.19 5.80
N ASP A 59 8.72 -15.41 6.42
CA ASP A 59 7.43 -15.71 5.80
C ASP A 59 6.72 -14.47 5.22
N THR A 60 7.20 -13.28 5.60
CA THR A 60 6.55 -12.00 5.34
C THR A 60 7.29 -11.22 4.26
N THR A 61 6.53 -10.68 3.31
CA THR A 61 6.96 -9.61 2.41
C THR A 61 6.29 -8.30 2.81
N VAL A 62 7.08 -7.25 2.99
CA VAL A 62 6.62 -5.88 3.20
C VAL A 62 6.88 -5.10 1.91
N LEU A 63 5.81 -4.63 1.27
CA LEU A 63 5.86 -3.78 0.09
C LEU A 63 5.57 -2.34 0.50
N VAL A 64 6.55 -1.44 0.36
CA VAL A 64 6.39 0.00 0.66
C VAL A 64 6.28 0.76 -0.65
N ILE A 65 5.21 1.53 -0.84
CA ILE A 65 4.92 2.22 -2.10
C ILE A 65 4.67 3.70 -1.85
N ALA A 66 5.27 4.55 -2.69
CA ALA A 66 5.09 6.00 -2.68
C ALA A 66 5.27 6.62 -1.27
N SER A 67 6.26 6.15 -0.53
CA SER A 67 6.49 6.59 0.85
C SER A 67 7.97 6.60 1.21
N ASP A 68 8.38 7.68 1.87
CA ASP A 68 9.62 7.77 2.63
C ASP A 68 9.31 7.57 4.12
N LEU A 69 9.20 6.32 4.55
CA LEU A 69 8.75 5.99 5.92
C LEU A 69 9.60 6.64 7.02
N GLU A 70 10.86 6.94 6.75
CA GLU A 70 11.69 7.59 7.77
C GLU A 70 11.20 8.99 8.10
N GLU A 71 10.84 9.75 7.06
CA GLU A 71 10.32 11.10 7.22
C GLU A 71 8.83 11.05 7.59
N GLU A 72 8.02 10.32 6.83
CA GLU A 72 6.56 10.34 6.97
C GLU A 72 6.06 9.58 8.20
N ALA A 73 6.76 8.52 8.60
CA ALA A 73 6.22 7.52 9.51
C ALA A 73 7.31 6.78 10.31
N PRO A 74 8.11 7.46 11.17
CA PRO A 74 9.32 6.89 11.77
C PRO A 74 9.11 5.57 12.53
N ILE A 75 7.95 5.40 13.16
CA ILE A 75 7.59 4.15 13.86
C ILE A 75 7.37 3.01 12.86
N TRP A 76 6.74 3.28 11.72
CA TRP A 76 6.58 2.30 10.64
C TRP A 76 7.92 1.96 9.98
N TRP A 77 8.83 2.92 9.86
CA TRP A 77 10.21 2.66 9.44
C TRP A 77 10.91 1.68 10.40
N LEU A 78 10.89 1.94 11.71
CA LEU A 78 11.51 1.07 12.72
C LEU A 78 10.92 -0.34 12.72
N ARG A 79 9.59 -0.46 12.62
CA ARG A 79 8.90 -1.75 12.57
C ARG A 79 9.26 -2.54 11.31
N THR A 80 9.28 -1.87 10.17
CA THR A 80 9.67 -2.47 8.88
C THR A 80 11.12 -2.94 8.92
N LYS A 81 12.04 -2.07 9.35
CA LYS A 81 13.46 -2.44 9.52
C LYS A 81 13.61 -3.65 10.42
N SER A 82 12.95 -3.68 11.57
CA SER A 82 13.02 -4.79 12.52
C SER A 82 12.51 -6.10 11.92
N ALA A 83 11.43 -6.07 11.12
CA ALA A 83 10.91 -7.26 10.42
C ALA A 83 11.92 -7.78 9.38
N VAL A 84 12.54 -6.88 8.61
CA VAL A 84 13.55 -7.24 7.61
C VAL A 84 14.80 -7.83 8.29
N GLU A 85 15.22 -7.25 9.42
CA GLU A 85 16.30 -7.82 10.24
C GLU A 85 15.95 -9.19 10.82
N ARG A 86 14.67 -9.56 10.96
CA ARG A 86 14.25 -10.93 11.29
C ARG A 86 14.13 -11.86 10.08
N GLY A 87 14.25 -11.33 8.87
CA GLY A 87 14.31 -12.09 7.63
C GLY A 87 13.19 -11.78 6.64
N ALA A 88 12.26 -10.89 6.99
CA ALA A 88 11.22 -10.45 6.07
C ALA A 88 11.82 -9.87 4.79
N THR A 89 11.13 -10.08 3.69
CA THR A 89 11.50 -9.47 2.41
C THR A 89 10.96 -8.05 2.37
N LEU A 90 11.79 -7.07 2.05
CA LEU A 90 11.39 -5.70 1.77
C LEU A 90 11.43 -5.45 0.27
N ILE A 91 10.34 -4.92 -0.26
CA ILE A 91 10.28 -4.35 -1.59
C ILE A 91 9.87 -2.89 -1.43
N THR A 92 10.69 -1.96 -1.88
CA THR A 92 10.29 -0.56 -2.00
C THR A 92 9.94 -0.27 -3.45
N LEU A 93 8.88 0.48 -3.67
CA LEU A 93 8.42 0.91 -4.98
C LEU A 93 8.16 2.40 -4.90
N ASN A 94 9.19 3.19 -5.19
CA ASN A 94 9.21 4.64 -4.99
C ASN A 94 9.74 5.35 -6.25
N THR A 95 9.55 6.67 -6.36
CA THR A 95 10.10 7.47 -7.46
C THR A 95 11.59 7.74 -7.32
N ARG A 96 12.08 7.78 -6.08
CA ARG A 96 13.47 8.09 -5.72
C ARG A 96 14.01 7.11 -4.69
N ASP A 97 15.31 7.21 -4.45
CA ASP A 97 15.95 6.53 -3.33
C ASP A 97 15.56 7.18 -2.00
N THR A 98 15.40 6.32 -1.01
CA THR A 98 15.05 6.60 0.37
C THR A 98 16.02 5.86 1.28
N ARG A 99 16.13 6.26 2.54
CA ARG A 99 16.99 5.54 3.49
C ARG A 99 16.54 4.10 3.74
N LEU A 100 15.25 3.80 3.55
CA LEU A 100 14.72 2.44 3.66
C LEU A 100 15.35 1.48 2.64
N ASP A 101 15.78 1.97 1.48
CA ASP A 101 16.46 1.17 0.44
C ASP A 101 17.86 0.72 0.87
N HIS A 102 18.47 1.50 1.74
CA HIS A 102 19.86 1.35 2.16
C HIS A 102 19.99 0.75 3.55
N ILE A 103 18.91 0.24 4.15
CA ILE A 103 18.98 -0.44 5.44
C ILE A 103 20.02 -1.56 5.38
N TYR A 104 20.80 -1.65 6.43
CA TYR A 104 21.95 -2.53 6.52
C TYR A 104 21.97 -3.22 7.88
N ASN A 105 22.46 -4.45 7.90
CA ASN A 105 22.69 -5.22 9.10
C ASN A 105 24.09 -5.85 9.03
N GLU A 106 24.92 -5.57 10.02
CA GLU A 106 26.31 -6.05 10.08
C GLU A 106 26.41 -7.57 10.18
N LYS A 107 25.41 -8.23 10.77
CA LYS A 107 25.46 -9.65 11.10
C LYS A 107 25.01 -10.54 9.94
N LYS A 108 24.15 -10.03 9.05
CA LYS A 108 23.61 -10.81 7.93
C LYS A 108 23.11 -9.93 6.78
N PRO A 109 23.16 -10.41 5.54
CA PRO A 109 22.50 -9.75 4.42
C PRO A 109 20.98 -9.67 4.64
N LEU A 110 20.38 -8.58 4.15
CA LEU A 110 18.93 -8.34 4.22
C LEU A 110 18.30 -8.56 2.84
N ASN A 111 17.13 -9.21 2.82
CA ASN A 111 16.31 -9.41 1.62
C ASN A 111 15.59 -8.11 1.29
N ARG A 112 16.26 -7.19 0.59
CA ARG A 112 15.68 -5.89 0.21
C ARG A 112 15.83 -5.64 -1.28
N TYR A 113 14.79 -5.10 -1.88
CA TYR A 113 14.72 -4.87 -3.31
C TYR A 113 14.12 -3.49 -3.59
N ALA A 114 14.92 -2.63 -4.21
CA ALA A 114 14.53 -1.26 -4.54
C ALA A 114 14.03 -1.16 -5.98
N LEU A 115 12.71 -1.01 -6.15
CA LEU A 115 12.06 -0.79 -7.44
C LEU A 115 11.72 0.68 -7.63
N ARG A 116 11.78 1.12 -8.88
CA ARG A 116 11.56 2.52 -9.26
C ARG A 116 10.51 2.67 -10.35
N TYR A 117 9.79 3.78 -10.31
CA TYR A 117 8.90 4.25 -11.37
C TYR A 117 9.08 5.76 -11.57
N ALA A 118 8.71 6.31 -12.73
CA ALA A 118 8.81 7.75 -12.94
C ALA A 118 7.66 8.49 -12.22
N TYR A 119 7.87 9.75 -11.83
CA TYR A 119 6.83 10.54 -11.17
C TYR A 119 5.48 10.47 -11.91
N GLY A 120 4.40 10.31 -11.14
CA GLY A 120 3.04 10.11 -11.67
C GLY A 120 2.72 8.69 -12.15
N GLN A 121 3.68 7.73 -12.12
CA GLN A 121 3.46 6.37 -12.64
C GLN A 121 3.26 5.28 -11.57
N ALA A 122 2.85 5.67 -10.35
CA ALA A 122 2.70 4.74 -9.23
C ALA A 122 1.61 3.68 -9.50
N VAL A 123 0.47 4.13 -10.05
CA VAL A 123 -0.67 3.26 -10.36
C VAL A 123 -0.30 2.24 -11.44
N GLU A 124 0.35 2.69 -12.50
CA GLU A 124 0.85 1.86 -13.59
C GLU A 124 1.89 0.85 -13.10
N ALA A 125 2.70 1.23 -12.10
CA ALA A 125 3.65 0.33 -11.47
C ALA A 125 2.96 -0.83 -10.79
N VAL A 126 1.95 -0.56 -9.97
CA VAL A 126 1.20 -1.59 -9.27
C VAL A 126 0.38 -2.44 -10.26
N ASN A 127 -0.26 -1.82 -11.25
CA ASN A 127 -1.01 -2.54 -12.28
C ASN A 127 -0.12 -3.46 -13.11
N TYR A 128 1.14 -3.08 -13.38
CA TYR A 128 2.12 -3.96 -13.98
C TYR A 128 2.42 -5.18 -13.10
N LEU A 129 2.62 -4.99 -11.79
CA LEU A 129 2.83 -6.10 -10.85
C LEU A 129 1.63 -7.07 -10.88
N VAL A 130 0.42 -6.54 -10.80
CA VAL A 130 -0.83 -7.33 -10.85
C VAL A 130 -0.89 -8.13 -12.14
N ALA A 131 -0.68 -7.49 -13.30
CA ALA A 131 -0.75 -8.17 -14.59
C ALA A 131 0.28 -9.28 -14.71
N LYS A 132 1.52 -9.06 -14.24
CA LYS A 132 2.56 -10.08 -14.30
C LYS A 132 2.30 -11.27 -13.39
N LEU A 133 1.76 -11.03 -12.19
CA LEU A 133 1.36 -12.11 -11.28
C LEU A 133 0.24 -12.97 -11.90
N LEU A 134 -0.64 -12.36 -12.69
CA LEU A 134 -1.71 -13.06 -13.44
C LEU A 134 -1.23 -13.77 -14.71
N GLU A 135 -0.07 -13.38 -15.27
CA GLU A 135 0.58 -14.08 -16.38
C GLU A 135 1.37 -15.30 -15.89
N GLY A 136 2.04 -15.19 -14.73
CA GLY A 136 2.88 -16.23 -14.13
C GLY A 136 2.11 -17.34 -13.40
N ASN A 137 0.98 -17.00 -12.76
CA ASN A 137 0.02 -18.01 -12.33
C ASN A 137 -0.86 -18.36 -13.54
N SER A 138 -0.76 -19.59 -14.07
CA SER A 138 -1.87 -20.12 -14.89
C SER A 138 -3.14 -19.93 -14.08
N LEU A 139 -4.14 -19.23 -14.63
CA LEU A 139 -5.36 -18.86 -13.93
C LEU A 139 -5.89 -20.03 -13.09
N ASP A 140 -5.60 -20.04 -11.78
CA ASP A 140 -6.24 -20.99 -10.89
C ASP A 140 -7.73 -20.68 -10.89
N ALA A 141 -8.57 -21.71 -10.83
CA ALA A 141 -10.02 -21.58 -10.70
C ALA A 141 -10.45 -20.69 -9.51
N ALA A 142 -9.53 -20.44 -8.56
CA ALA A 142 -9.70 -19.53 -7.43
C ALA A 142 -9.64 -18.03 -7.82
N LEU A 143 -9.00 -17.65 -8.93
CA LEU A 143 -8.94 -16.28 -9.44
C LEU A 143 -10.19 -15.91 -10.26
N GLU A 144 -10.76 -16.86 -11.02
CA GLU A 144 -12.00 -16.63 -11.77
C GLU A 144 -13.19 -16.29 -10.85
N SER A 145 -13.24 -16.87 -9.65
CA SER A 145 -14.25 -16.52 -8.63
C SER A 145 -13.99 -15.19 -7.93
N ARG A 146 -12.74 -14.68 -7.97
CA ARG A 146 -12.32 -13.44 -7.30
C ARG A 146 -12.26 -12.22 -8.21
N ALA A 147 -12.21 -12.39 -9.54
CA ALA A 147 -11.83 -11.34 -10.47
C ALA A 147 -12.93 -11.00 -11.51
N THR A 148 -13.99 -10.31 -11.08
CA THR A 148 -15.06 -9.81 -11.96
C THR A 148 -14.59 -8.74 -12.98
N ARG A 149 -13.37 -8.17 -12.83
CA ARG A 149 -12.82 -7.09 -13.68
C ARG A 149 -11.42 -7.38 -14.25
N LEU A 150 -11.03 -8.65 -14.34
CA LEU A 150 -9.68 -9.06 -14.76
C LEU A 150 -9.31 -8.61 -16.19
N ALA A 151 -10.30 -8.58 -17.08
CA ALA A 151 -10.11 -8.19 -18.49
C ALA A 151 -9.69 -6.72 -18.63
N ASP A 152 -10.29 -5.83 -17.84
CA ASP A 152 -10.02 -4.39 -17.88
C ASP A 152 -8.60 -4.08 -17.37
N LEU A 153 -8.15 -4.79 -16.32
CA LEU A 153 -6.81 -4.65 -15.75
C LEU A 153 -5.69 -5.08 -16.72
N ARG A 154 -5.93 -6.14 -17.50
CA ARG A 154 -4.98 -6.62 -18.53
C ARG A 154 -4.79 -5.66 -19.68
N GLN A 155 -5.82 -4.89 -20.04
CA GLN A 155 -5.72 -3.89 -21.10
C GLN A 155 -4.96 -2.65 -20.63
N GLN A 156 -5.11 -2.28 -19.36
CA GLN A 156 -4.41 -1.16 -18.74
C GLN A 156 -2.91 -1.43 -18.51
N SER A 157 -2.51 -2.67 -18.23
CA SER A 157 -1.10 -3.02 -17.98
C SER A 157 -0.21 -3.02 -19.23
N LYS A 158 -0.77 -3.32 -20.41
CA LYS A 158 -0.03 -3.34 -21.69
C LYS A 158 0.47 -1.96 -22.15
N ALA A 159 -0.01 -0.88 -21.55
CA ALA A 159 0.37 0.49 -21.90
C ALA A 159 1.66 0.98 -21.20
N GLY A 160 2.19 0.24 -20.22
CA GLY A 160 3.38 0.63 -19.46
C GLY A 160 4.67 0.08 -20.05
N ALA A 161 5.63 0.97 -20.33
CA ALA A 161 6.97 0.65 -20.86
C ALA A 161 7.70 -0.46 -20.08
N ALA A 162 8.64 -1.15 -20.75
CA ALA A 162 9.44 -2.24 -20.19
C ALA A 162 10.09 -1.88 -18.84
N ARG A 163 9.86 -2.70 -17.81
CA ARG A 163 10.43 -2.55 -16.45
C ARG A 163 11.29 -3.76 -16.09
N PRO A 164 12.51 -3.87 -16.66
CA PRO A 164 13.30 -5.11 -16.66
C PRO A 164 13.76 -5.59 -15.28
N ASP A 165 13.65 -4.78 -14.21
CA ASP A 165 14.09 -5.13 -12.86
C ASP A 165 12.97 -5.64 -11.94
N TYR A 166 11.72 -5.74 -12.43
CA TYR A 166 10.58 -6.15 -11.62
C TYR A 166 10.46 -7.68 -11.56
N ASP A 167 10.78 -8.35 -12.66
CA ASP A 167 10.41 -9.75 -12.90
C ASP A 167 11.06 -10.73 -11.90
N ALA A 168 12.34 -10.54 -11.56
CA ALA A 168 13.03 -11.39 -10.57
C ALA A 168 12.48 -11.24 -9.14
N ARG A 169 11.77 -10.15 -8.84
CA ARG A 169 11.26 -9.82 -7.50
C ARG A 169 9.78 -10.16 -7.35
N LEU A 170 9.06 -10.30 -8.47
CA LEU A 170 7.66 -10.71 -8.51
C LEU A 170 7.44 -12.09 -7.90
N GLU A 171 8.39 -13.02 -8.05
CA GLU A 171 8.31 -14.33 -7.42
C GLU A 171 8.14 -14.20 -5.89
N ARG A 172 8.83 -13.25 -5.24
CA ARG A 172 8.71 -13.01 -3.80
C ARG A 172 7.33 -12.51 -3.37
N LEU A 173 6.64 -11.76 -4.22
CA LEU A 173 5.26 -11.33 -3.99
C LEU A 173 4.26 -12.46 -4.24
N ALA A 174 4.58 -13.38 -5.16
CA ALA A 174 3.72 -14.51 -5.48
C ALA A 174 3.78 -15.62 -4.41
N THR A 175 4.97 -15.88 -3.85
CA THR A 175 5.20 -17.06 -2.99
C THR A 175 5.23 -16.76 -1.50
N CYS A 176 5.16 -15.48 -1.08
CA CYS A 176 5.16 -15.15 0.34
C CYS A 176 3.91 -15.68 1.05
N GLU A 177 4.06 -16.06 2.31
CA GLU A 177 2.90 -16.45 3.12
C GLU A 177 2.11 -15.22 3.55
N ASN A 178 2.81 -14.15 3.93
CA ASN A 178 2.24 -12.91 4.45
C ASN A 178 2.67 -11.72 3.59
N LEU A 179 1.72 -10.87 3.18
CA LEU A 179 1.99 -9.65 2.42
C LEU A 179 1.34 -8.44 3.10
N VAL A 180 2.18 -7.52 3.52
CA VAL A 180 1.79 -6.21 4.02
C VAL A 180 2.17 -5.17 2.99
N VAL A 181 1.22 -4.33 2.59
CA VAL A 181 1.50 -3.18 1.72
C VAL A 181 1.34 -1.90 2.52
N ILE A 182 2.42 -1.12 2.63
CA ILE A 182 2.42 0.22 3.23
C ILE A 182 2.40 1.24 2.10
N VAL A 183 1.38 2.11 2.08
CA VAL A 183 1.16 3.08 0.98
C VAL A 183 1.22 4.49 1.53
N GLY A 184 2.15 5.29 1.01
CA GLY A 184 2.19 6.73 1.22
C GLY A 184 1.57 7.50 0.07
N ALA A 185 1.73 8.82 0.10
CA ALA A 185 1.19 9.75 -0.91
C ALA A 185 2.29 10.55 -1.63
N GLU A 186 3.56 10.12 -1.57
CA GLU A 186 4.69 10.87 -2.11
C GLU A 186 4.55 11.12 -3.61
N GLY A 187 4.49 12.40 -3.98
CA GLY A 187 4.40 12.84 -5.37
C GLY A 187 3.06 12.54 -6.05
N LEU A 188 1.99 12.32 -5.28
CA LEU A 188 0.65 12.01 -5.78
C LEU A 188 -0.36 13.11 -5.43
N SER A 189 -1.28 13.38 -6.35
CA SER A 189 -2.53 14.08 -6.02
C SER A 189 -3.47 13.17 -5.22
N LEU A 190 -4.51 13.74 -4.62
CA LEU A 190 -5.55 12.95 -3.94
C LEU A 190 -6.23 11.94 -4.87
N ASP A 191 -6.48 12.31 -6.12
CA ASP A 191 -7.09 11.39 -7.09
C ASP A 191 -6.13 10.24 -7.43
N GLN A 192 -4.85 10.56 -7.67
CA GLN A 192 -3.82 9.56 -7.95
C GLN A 192 -3.58 8.62 -6.76
N HIS A 193 -3.62 9.14 -5.53
CA HIS A 193 -3.52 8.34 -4.32
C HIS A 193 -4.72 7.40 -4.18
N ALA A 194 -5.94 7.86 -4.48
CA ALA A 194 -7.14 7.01 -4.46
C ALA A 194 -7.03 5.86 -5.47
N ASP A 195 -6.53 6.15 -6.68
CA ASP A 195 -6.30 5.14 -7.71
C ASP A 195 -5.19 4.17 -7.33
N LEU A 196 -4.12 4.65 -6.67
CA LEU A 196 -3.07 3.78 -6.14
C LEU A 196 -3.62 2.83 -5.07
N MET A 197 -4.43 3.33 -4.13
CA MET A 197 -5.07 2.51 -3.11
C MET A 197 -5.92 1.41 -3.75
N ARG A 198 -6.72 1.73 -4.78
CA ARG A 198 -7.51 0.75 -5.54
C ARG A 198 -6.63 -0.29 -6.24
N ALA A 199 -5.54 0.12 -6.90
CA ALA A 199 -4.61 -0.79 -7.55
C ALA A 199 -3.97 -1.76 -6.55
N VAL A 200 -3.59 -1.26 -5.37
CA VAL A 200 -3.06 -2.09 -4.28
C VAL A 200 -4.11 -3.03 -3.70
N GLY A 201 -5.36 -2.58 -3.58
CA GLY A 201 -6.48 -3.46 -3.20
C GLY A 201 -6.64 -4.61 -4.18
N ASN A 202 -6.57 -4.34 -5.48
CA ASN A 202 -6.60 -5.39 -6.51
C ASN A 202 -5.43 -6.36 -6.37
N LEU A 203 -4.21 -5.86 -6.11
CA LEU A 203 -3.03 -6.70 -5.87
C LEU A 203 -3.25 -7.65 -4.68
N LEU A 204 -3.74 -7.15 -3.56
CA LEU A 204 -4.00 -7.96 -2.36
C LEU A 204 -5.10 -9.00 -2.60
N VAL A 205 -6.16 -8.65 -3.32
CA VAL A 205 -7.24 -9.59 -3.68
C VAL A 205 -6.73 -10.69 -4.61
N VAL A 206 -6.00 -10.32 -5.67
CA VAL A 206 -5.44 -11.25 -6.66
C VAL A 206 -4.45 -12.22 -6.01
N THR A 207 -3.61 -11.73 -5.11
CA THR A 207 -2.63 -12.57 -4.40
C THR A 207 -3.21 -13.31 -3.20
N GLY A 208 -4.47 -13.02 -2.81
CA GLY A 208 -5.14 -13.67 -1.67
C GLY A 208 -4.66 -13.23 -0.29
N HIS A 209 -3.93 -12.12 -0.18
CA HIS A 209 -3.42 -11.57 1.08
C HIS A 209 -4.44 -10.60 1.71
N VAL A 210 -5.67 -11.08 1.94
CA VAL A 210 -6.77 -10.30 2.54
C VAL A 210 -7.46 -11.08 3.65
N GLY A 211 -7.93 -10.39 4.70
CA GLY A 211 -8.80 -10.97 5.74
C GLY A 211 -8.15 -11.94 6.72
N ARG A 212 -6.83 -12.14 6.65
CA ARG A 212 -6.05 -12.99 7.57
C ARG A 212 -4.95 -12.18 8.27
N PRO A 213 -4.54 -12.53 9.51
CA PRO A 213 -3.48 -11.82 10.22
C PRO A 213 -2.20 -11.69 9.39
N ASN A 214 -1.46 -10.60 9.58
CA ASN A 214 -0.23 -10.24 8.88
C ASN A 214 -0.40 -10.00 7.37
N ASN A 215 -1.62 -9.69 6.93
CA ASN A 215 -1.93 -9.44 5.54
C ASN A 215 -2.81 -8.20 5.38
N GLY A 216 -2.53 -7.39 4.36
CA GLY A 216 -3.38 -6.28 3.95
C GLY A 216 -2.64 -4.96 3.74
N LEU A 217 -3.43 -3.89 3.63
CA LEU A 217 -3.00 -2.53 3.34
C LEU A 217 -2.92 -1.67 4.60
N THR A 218 -1.87 -0.86 4.73
CA THR A 218 -1.75 0.20 5.74
C THR A 218 -1.38 1.52 5.05
N PRO A 219 -2.30 2.49 4.98
CA PRO A 219 -1.95 3.85 4.55
C PRO A 219 -1.06 4.54 5.60
N VAL A 220 -0.09 5.31 5.13
CA VAL A 220 0.73 6.22 5.95
C VAL A 220 0.72 7.62 5.33
N GLY A 221 0.70 8.64 6.17
CA GLY A 221 0.68 10.03 5.73
C GLY A 221 0.87 10.97 6.92
N TRP A 222 1.22 12.22 6.62
CA TRP A 222 1.33 13.31 7.57
C TRP A 222 -0.02 13.85 8.00
#